data_AF-A0A9D3ZSC0-F1
#
_entry.id   AF-A0A9D3ZSC0-F1
#
_cell.length_a   1.000
_cell.length_b   1.000
_cell.length_c   1.000
_cell.angle_alpha   90.00
_cell.angle_beta   90.00
_cell.angle_gamma   90.00
#
_symmetry.space_group_name_H-M   'P 1'
#
loop_
_entity.id
_entity.type
_entity.pdbx_description
1 polymer ?
#
loop_
_entity_poly.entity_id
_entity_poly.type
_entity_poly.pdbx_seq_one_letter_code
_entity_poly.pdbx_strand_id
1 'polypeptide(L)'
;MWKRDVLLVVSSTFFEEMKALQVLYLESVYVSLKGFHSLPNLKTLWCIQCKVENFSSSLTNMRSLEILALIGTEIDEISEELAKLSTLKYLRLSGVLGFEQEFNFTPKLVSR
;
A
#
# COMPACT_ATOMS: atom_id res chain seq x y z
N MET A 1 -20.26 0.47 -4.62
CA MET A 1 -19.60 -0.69 -5.25
C MET A 1 -19.02 -0.22 -6.57
N TRP A 2 -17.69 -0.05 -6.62
CA TRP A 2 -16.98 0.27 -7.86
C TRP A 2 -17.23 -0.84 -8.86
N LYS A 3 -17.57 -0.50 -10.12
CA LYS A 3 -17.60 -1.50 -11.18
C LYS A 3 -16.17 -2.03 -11.33
N ARG A 4 -15.98 -3.33 -11.11
CA ARG A 4 -14.67 -4.00 -11.11
C ARG A 4 -13.93 -3.94 -12.45
N ASP A 5 -14.54 -3.37 -13.50
CA ASP A 5 -14.15 -3.61 -14.88
C ASP A 5 -13.34 -2.50 -15.58
N VAL A 6 -12.91 -1.42 -14.90
CA VAL A 6 -12.13 -0.35 -15.57
C VAL A 6 -11.07 0.36 -14.71
N LEU A 7 -10.40 -0.33 -13.78
CA LEU A 7 -9.22 0.28 -13.14
C LEU A 7 -8.04 0.32 -14.14
N LEU A 8 -7.35 1.45 -14.23
CA LEU A 8 -6.11 1.54 -14.99
C LEU A 8 -5.06 0.65 -14.32
N VAL A 9 -4.48 -0.28 -15.07
CA VAL A 9 -3.39 -1.13 -14.60
C VAL A 9 -2.06 -0.37 -14.72
N VAL A 10 -1.45 -0.10 -13.57
CA VAL A 10 -0.10 0.47 -13.48
C VAL A 10 0.91 -0.66 -13.37
N SER A 11 1.80 -0.76 -14.36
CA SER A 11 2.90 -1.73 -14.32
C SER A 11 3.78 -1.51 -13.09
N SER A 12 4.15 -2.58 -12.39
CA SER A 12 5.08 -2.51 -11.27
C SER A 12 6.46 -2.00 -11.68
N THR A 13 6.84 -2.16 -12.95
CA THR A 13 8.10 -1.65 -13.52
C THR A 13 8.09 -0.15 -13.79
N PHE A 14 6.91 0.50 -13.77
CA PHE A 14 6.77 1.91 -14.11
C PHE A 14 7.64 2.83 -13.23
N PHE A 15 7.85 2.44 -11.97
CA PHE A 15 8.59 3.24 -10.99
C PHE A 15 10.05 2.83 -10.83
N GLU A 16 10.55 1.81 -11.55
CA GLU A 16 11.86 1.21 -11.27
C GLU A 16 13.01 2.21 -11.28
N GLU A 17 13.02 3.15 -12.24
CA GLU A 17 14.08 4.14 -12.37
C GLU A 17 13.82 5.44 -11.57
N MET A 18 12.71 5.51 -10.82
CA MET A 18 12.34 6.70 -10.05
C MET A 18 13.06 6.73 -8.68
N LYS A 19 14.39 6.62 -8.67
CA LYS A 19 15.20 6.49 -7.44
C LYS A 19 15.09 7.68 -6.48
N ALA A 20 14.72 8.85 -6.99
CA ALA A 20 14.52 10.07 -6.19
C ALA A 20 13.07 10.24 -5.67
N LEU A 21 12.14 9.33 -6.03
CA LEU A 21 10.74 9.45 -5.66
C LEU A 21 10.55 9.36 -4.14
N GLN A 22 9.97 10.40 -3.56
CA GLN A 22 9.68 10.48 -2.12
C GLN A 22 8.18 10.38 -1.82
N VAL A 23 7.34 10.83 -2.74
CA VAL A 23 5.89 10.88 -2.57
C VAL A 23 5.24 10.21 -3.77
N LEU A 24 4.42 9.21 -3.52
CA LEU A 24 3.61 8.55 -4.53
C LEU A 24 2.13 8.64 -4.14
N TYR A 25 1.36 9.33 -4.99
CA TYR A 25 -0.08 9.41 -4.92
C TYR A 25 -0.68 8.60 -6.06
N LEU A 26 -1.61 7.71 -5.74
CA LEU A 26 -2.33 6.87 -6.69
C LEU A 26 -3.83 6.97 -6.41
N GLU A 27 -4.61 7.13 -7.48
CA GLU A 27 -6.07 7.23 -7.38
C GLU A 27 -6.73 6.40 -8.48
N SER A 28 -7.68 5.55 -8.09
CA SER A 28 -8.48 4.74 -9.02
C SER A 28 -7.64 3.88 -9.99
N VAL A 29 -6.58 3.25 -9.48
CA VAL A 29 -5.71 2.34 -10.26
C VAL A 29 -5.63 0.93 -9.67
N TYR A 30 -5.26 -0.03 -10.52
CA TYR A 30 -4.74 -1.33 -10.11
C TYR A 30 -3.21 -1.29 -10.13
N VAL A 31 -2.55 -1.64 -9.03
CA VAL A 31 -1.08 -1.63 -8.92
C VAL A 31 -0.59 -2.82 -8.09
N SER A 32 0.54 -3.42 -8.48
CA SER A 32 1.28 -4.38 -7.64
C SER A 32 2.47 -3.69 -6.99
N LEU A 33 2.65 -3.89 -5.67
CA LEU A 33 3.77 -3.33 -4.93
C LEU A 33 5.06 -4.15 -5.05
N LYS A 34 5.07 -5.27 -5.79
CA LYS A 34 6.25 -6.15 -5.93
C LYS A 34 7.50 -5.39 -6.42
N GLY A 35 7.33 -4.35 -7.25
CA GLY A 35 8.42 -3.50 -7.76
C GLY A 35 8.92 -2.42 -6.80
N PHE A 36 8.27 -2.21 -5.64
CA PHE A 36 8.54 -1.05 -4.77
C PHE A 36 9.85 -1.17 -3.98
N HIS A 37 10.48 -2.35 -3.96
CA HIS A 37 11.84 -2.51 -3.45
C HIS A 37 12.86 -1.60 -4.18
N SER A 38 12.52 -1.15 -5.40
CA SER A 38 13.33 -0.24 -6.22
C SER A 38 13.23 1.25 -5.82
N LEU A 39 12.36 1.59 -4.85
CA LEU A 39 12.07 2.95 -4.38
C LEU A 39 12.64 3.23 -2.99
N PRO A 40 13.97 3.36 -2.84
CA PRO A 40 14.63 3.44 -1.53
C PRO A 40 14.26 4.70 -0.73
N ASN A 41 13.81 5.75 -1.42
CA ASN A 41 13.53 7.06 -0.83
C ASN A 41 12.03 7.33 -0.62
N LEU A 42 11.15 6.35 -0.86
CA LEU A 42 9.72 6.55 -0.74
C LEU A 42 9.32 6.77 0.72
N LYS A 43 8.83 7.97 1.03
CA LYS A 43 8.39 8.41 2.36
C LYS A 43 6.88 8.49 2.49
N THR A 44 6.16 8.68 1.40
CA THR A 44 4.70 8.78 1.41
C THR A 44 4.10 7.91 0.32
N LEU A 45 3.23 6.99 0.73
CA LEU A 45 2.35 6.25 -0.16
C LEU A 45 0.91 6.60 0.19
N TRP A 46 0.21 7.18 -0.78
CA TRP A 46 -1.18 7.58 -0.65
C TRP A 46 -2.00 6.95 -1.77
N CYS A 47 -2.93 6.07 -1.41
CA CYS A 47 -3.80 5.36 -2.35
C CYS A 47 -5.26 5.65 -2.05
N ILE A 48 -5.99 6.14 -3.06
CA ILE A 48 -7.43 6.39 -2.99
C ILE A 48 -8.13 5.51 -4.02
N GLN A 49 -9.09 4.69 -3.59
CA GLN A 49 -9.91 3.86 -4.49
C GLN A 49 -9.08 2.93 -5.39
N CYS A 50 -7.91 2.50 -4.91
CA CYS A 50 -7.01 1.61 -5.65
C CYS A 50 -7.26 0.14 -5.31
N LYS A 51 -6.89 -0.74 -6.24
CA LYS A 51 -6.63 -2.15 -5.97
C LYS A 51 -5.11 -2.36 -5.89
N VAL A 52 -4.61 -2.80 -4.73
CA VAL A 52 -3.18 -2.90 -4.44
C VAL A 52 -2.80 -4.34 -4.14
N GLU A 53 -2.12 -4.97 -5.09
CA GLU A 53 -1.65 -6.35 -4.99
C GLU A 53 -0.28 -6.43 -4.27
N ASN A 54 -0.06 -7.54 -3.56
CA ASN A 54 1.17 -7.83 -2.81
C ASN A 54 1.49 -6.76 -1.76
N PHE A 55 0.47 -6.15 -1.16
CA PHE A 55 0.67 -5.11 -0.16
C PHE A 55 1.41 -5.68 1.06
N SER A 56 0.89 -6.75 1.67
CA SER A 56 1.46 -7.39 2.86
C SER A 56 2.93 -7.77 2.68
N SER A 57 3.24 -8.54 1.63
CA SER A 57 4.60 -9.03 1.37
C SER A 57 5.61 -7.92 1.04
N SER A 58 5.15 -6.81 0.48
CA SER A 58 6.02 -5.70 0.06
C SER A 58 6.36 -4.71 1.18
N LEU A 59 5.59 -4.70 2.28
CA LEU A 59 5.83 -3.80 3.43
C LEU A 59 7.25 -3.92 4.00
N THR A 60 7.82 -5.13 3.99
CA THR A 60 9.19 -5.40 4.46
C THR A 60 10.29 -4.56 3.75
N ASN A 61 9.99 -4.09 2.54
CA ASN A 61 10.90 -3.30 1.71
C ASN A 61 10.71 -1.79 1.88
N MET A 62 9.60 -1.34 2.49
CA MET A 62 9.22 0.08 2.59
C MET A 62 9.81 0.76 3.84
N ARG A 63 11.10 0.56 4.11
CA ARG A 63 11.74 0.98 5.38
C ARG A 63 11.83 2.49 5.59
N SER A 64 11.75 3.26 4.52
CA SER A 64 11.77 4.73 4.55
C SER A 64 10.38 5.36 4.71
N LEU A 65 9.31 4.56 4.73
CA LEU A 65 7.93 5.05 4.67
C LEU A 65 7.51 5.72 5.97
N GLU A 66 7.18 7.01 5.88
CA GLU A 66 6.74 7.83 7.01
C GLU A 66 5.21 7.99 7.05
N ILE A 67 4.56 7.97 5.89
CA ILE A 67 3.12 8.18 5.73
C ILE A 67 2.54 7.07 4.86
N LEU A 68 1.55 6.35 5.39
CA LEU A 68 0.72 5.41 4.64
C LEU A 68 -0.75 5.79 4.78
N ALA A 69 -1.39 6.10 3.66
CA ALA A 69 -2.82 6.38 3.59
C ALA A 69 -3.49 5.48 2.55
N LEU A 70 -4.42 4.64 3.02
CA LEU A 70 -5.22 3.73 2.22
C LEU A 70 -6.70 4.07 2.43
N ILE A 71 -7.34 4.63 1.40
CA ILE A 71 -8.72 5.14 1.46
C ILE A 71 -9.56 4.47 0.37
N GLY A 72 -10.54 3.66 0.76
CA GLY A 72 -11.39 2.92 -0.17
C GLY A 72 -10.62 1.90 -1.00
N THR A 73 -9.48 1.39 -0.49
CA THR A 73 -8.57 0.53 -1.24
C THR A 73 -8.84 -0.95 -0.99
N GLU A 74 -8.69 -1.76 -2.02
CA GLU A 74 -8.70 -3.21 -1.95
C GLU A 74 -7.25 -3.72 -1.84
N ILE A 75 -6.91 -4.50 -0.81
CA ILE A 75 -5.57 -5.07 -0.59
C ILE A 75 -5.65 -6.57 -0.30
N ASP A 76 -4.51 -7.27 -0.28
CA ASP A 76 -4.46 -8.69 0.09
C ASP A 76 -4.80 -8.88 1.58
N GLU A 77 -3.99 -8.31 2.48
CA GLU A 77 -4.20 -8.38 3.94
C GLU A 77 -3.42 -7.26 4.64
N ILE A 78 -3.73 -6.99 5.92
CA ILE A 78 -2.82 -6.22 6.78
C ILE A 78 -2.05 -7.17 7.69
N SER A 79 -0.77 -7.35 7.39
CA SER A 79 0.11 -8.22 8.17
C SER A 79 0.82 -7.51 9.32
N GLU A 80 1.43 -8.32 10.21
CA GLU A 80 2.27 -7.83 11.31
C GLU A 80 3.49 -7.03 10.83
N GLU A 81 3.86 -7.12 9.54
CA GLU A 81 4.95 -6.33 8.95
C GLU A 81 4.66 -4.83 8.96
N LEU A 82 3.39 -4.42 8.95
CA LEU A 82 3.02 -3.02 9.11
C LEU A 82 3.49 -2.48 10.47
N ALA A 83 3.42 -3.30 11.52
CA ALA A 83 3.95 -2.96 12.85
C ALA A 83 5.49 -2.94 12.90
N LYS A 84 6.19 -3.35 11.85
CA LYS A 84 7.66 -3.27 11.77
C LYS A 84 8.17 -2.04 11.01
N LEU A 85 7.28 -1.25 10.41
CA LEU A 85 7.64 0.06 9.85
C LEU A 85 7.96 1.03 11.00
N SER A 86 9.24 1.12 11.35
CA SER A 86 9.74 1.95 12.46
C SER A 86 9.74 3.45 12.14
N THR A 87 9.76 3.81 10.86
CA THR A 87 9.73 5.20 10.36
C THR A 87 8.33 5.74 10.17
N LEU A 88 7.30 4.88 10.24
CA LEU A 88 5.91 5.26 10.01
C LEU A 88 5.41 6.16 11.14
N LYS A 89 5.03 7.39 10.79
CA LYS A 89 4.52 8.43 11.68
C LYS A 89 3.02 8.65 11.53
N TYR A 90 2.48 8.32 10.36
CA TYR A 90 1.08 8.48 10.05
C TYR A 90 0.53 7.26 9.32
N LEU A 91 -0.52 6.67 9.89
CA LEU A 91 -1.27 5.57 9.30
C LEU A 91 -2.74 5.96 9.21
N ARG A 92 -3.29 5.94 7.99
CA ARG A 92 -4.72 6.08 7.75
C ARG A 92 -5.24 4.89 6.95
N LEU A 93 -6.17 4.16 7.55
CA LEU A 93 -6.90 3.06 6.93
C LEU A 93 -8.38 3.40 7.00
N SER A 94 -9.02 3.64 5.85
CA SER A 94 -10.42 4.02 5.79
C SER A 94 -11.10 3.28 4.64
N GLY A 95 -12.12 2.46 4.93
CA GLY A 95 -12.80 1.67 3.90
C GLY A 95 -11.86 0.70 3.17
N VAL A 96 -10.86 0.15 3.85
CA VAL A 96 -9.97 -0.87 3.31
C VAL A 96 -10.69 -2.22 3.31
N LEU A 97 -10.58 -2.98 2.22
CA LEU A 97 -11.22 -4.27 2.03
C LEU A 97 -10.18 -5.32 1.57
N GLY A 98 -10.42 -6.58 1.93
CA GLY A 98 -9.63 -7.72 1.44
C GLY A 98 -10.12 -8.21 0.07
N PHE A 99 -9.24 -8.82 -0.72
CA PHE A 99 -9.60 -9.43 -2.02
C PHE A 99 -10.67 -10.51 -1.90
N GLU A 100 -10.59 -11.33 -0.86
CA GLU A 100 -11.57 -12.37 -0.53
C GLU A 100 -11.89 -12.25 0.97
N GLN A 101 -13.13 -12.56 1.37
CA GLN A 101 -13.71 -12.16 2.65
C GLN A 101 -12.95 -12.65 3.90
N GLU A 102 -13.21 -11.95 5.01
CA GLU A 102 -12.46 -11.86 6.28
C GLU A 102 -11.15 -11.04 6.19
N PHE A 103 -11.35 -9.72 6.11
CA PHE A 103 -10.28 -8.74 6.33
C PHE A 103 -9.90 -8.71 7.82
N ASN A 104 -8.94 -9.57 8.19
CA ASN A 104 -8.52 -9.73 9.58
C ASN A 104 -7.47 -8.70 9.96
N PHE A 105 -7.79 -7.84 10.93
CA PHE A 105 -6.79 -7.03 11.62
C PHE A 105 -6.06 -7.92 12.63
N THR A 106 -4.74 -8.08 12.46
CA THR A 106 -3.95 -8.73 13.52
C THR A 106 -3.97 -7.84 14.78
N PRO A 107 -4.32 -8.37 15.97
CA PRO A 107 -4.53 -7.56 17.19
C PRO A 107 -3.34 -6.71 17.63
N LYS A 108 -2.12 -7.07 17.22
CA LYS A 108 -0.88 -6.36 17.55
C LYS A 108 -0.74 -4.99 16.88
N LEU A 109 -1.60 -4.66 15.92
CA LEU A 109 -1.57 -3.36 15.24
C LEU A 109 -2.14 -2.22 16.09
N VAL A 110 -2.95 -2.54 17.11
CA VAL A 110 -3.69 -1.55 17.93
C VAL A 110 -2.92 -1.13 19.19
N SER A 111 -1.71 -1.65 19.41
CA SER A 111 -0.92 -1.46 20.64
C SER A 111 0.26 -0.49 20.48
N ARG A 112 0.24 0.41 19.48
CA ARG A 112 1.25 1.44 19.25
C ARG A 112 0.76 2.83 19.67
#